data_AF-A0A250IS83-F1
#
_entry.id   AF-A0A250IS83-F1
#
_cell.length_a   1.000
_cell.length_b   1.000
_cell.length_c   1.000
_cell.angle_alpha   90.00
_cell.angle_beta   90.00
_cell.angle_gamma   90.00
#
_symmetry.space_group_name_H-M   'P 1'
#
loop_
_entity.id
_entity.type
_entity.pdbx_description
1 polymer ?
#
loop_
_entity_poly.entity_id
_entity_poly.type
_entity_poly.pdbx_seq_one_letter_code
_entity_poly.pdbx_strand_id
1 'polypeptide(L)'
;MANEKSGEDRRLGPFQLGWRYDEVGPDLGRLYEARHVATGRPALTLLPGERVEWTPEGDWAVSLFYKRESASVSLRVDEAPPSARATELADILVLTDAAVRRVEDNPRLSAHLASGRPPRPWCTRLMPALAGLASVSLSFGVWLYATSDSRCQPLAPVVVSEAPSEADAPLLSNSESPVPRTLAYPLPAKPFRNQAAAPCKPQVDEVEINGGCWLAVKRSPPCLDVQAEYQGTCYVPVSKDRGRPPQSAQP
;
A
#
# COMPACT_ATOMS: atom_id res chain seq x y z
N MET A 1 -4.51 -1.10 44.83
CA MET A 1 -5.87 -0.85 44.31
C MET A 1 -5.71 0.18 43.20
N ALA A 2 -6.15 0.05 41.95
CA ALA A 2 -6.84 -1.01 41.23
C ALA A 2 -6.21 -1.07 39.82
N ASN A 3 -6.07 -2.28 39.29
CA ASN A 3 -5.67 -2.53 37.91
C ASN A 3 -6.91 -2.29 37.03
N GLU A 4 -7.05 -1.10 36.44
CA GLU A 4 -8.09 -0.85 35.44
C GLU A 4 -7.79 -1.67 34.19
N LYS A 5 -8.41 -2.84 34.11
CA LYS A 5 -8.65 -3.55 32.86
C LYS A 5 -9.56 -2.68 31.98
N SER A 6 -8.99 -1.73 31.23
CA SER A 6 -9.72 -0.97 30.21
C SER A 6 -9.08 -1.22 28.84
N GLY A 7 -9.36 -2.39 28.29
CA GLY A 7 -8.93 -2.78 26.94
C GLY A 7 -10.00 -3.67 26.35
N GLU A 8 -11.25 -3.22 26.37
CA GLU A 8 -12.28 -3.84 25.53
C GLU A 8 -11.90 -3.49 24.08
N ASP A 9 -11.69 -4.54 23.29
CA ASP A 9 -11.16 -4.50 21.93
C ASP A 9 -12.21 -3.86 21.00
N ARG A 10 -12.37 -2.54 21.10
CA ARG A 10 -13.40 -1.77 20.40
C ARG A 10 -13.02 -1.61 18.93
N ARG A 11 -13.54 -2.49 18.10
CA ARG A 11 -13.42 -2.38 16.64
C ARG A 11 -14.53 -1.48 16.08
N LEU A 12 -14.16 -0.55 15.21
CA LEU A 12 -15.07 0.29 14.44
C LEU A 12 -14.77 0.12 12.95
N GLY A 13 -15.63 -0.62 12.25
CA GLY A 13 -15.42 -0.96 10.85
C GLY A 13 -14.05 -1.63 10.63
N PRO A 14 -13.18 -1.07 9.76
CA PRO A 14 -11.85 -1.62 9.51
C PRO A 14 -10.79 -1.15 10.52
N PHE A 15 -11.15 -0.43 11.58
CA PHE A 15 -10.22 0.14 12.54
C PHE A 15 -10.33 -0.51 13.92
N GLN A 16 -9.19 -0.90 14.47
CA GLN A 16 -9.07 -1.30 15.87
C GLN A 16 -8.71 -0.07 16.70
N LEU A 17 -9.54 0.25 17.71
CA LEU A 17 -9.28 1.37 18.60
C LEU A 17 -8.26 0.99 19.69
N GLY A 18 -7.40 1.94 20.00
CA GLY A 18 -6.43 1.88 21.09
C GLY A 18 -6.70 2.98 22.11
N TRP A 19 -5.67 3.76 22.41
CA TRP A 19 -5.71 4.77 23.45
C TRP A 19 -6.55 5.99 23.08
N ARG A 20 -7.21 6.60 24.06
CA ARG A 20 -7.99 7.83 23.91
C ARG A 20 -7.17 9.06 24.32
N TYR A 21 -7.25 10.14 23.57
CA TYR A 21 -6.73 11.44 23.97
C TYR A 21 -7.79 12.22 24.74
N ASP A 22 -7.51 12.55 26.00
CA ASP A 22 -8.43 13.28 26.87
C ASP A 22 -8.42 14.79 26.58
N GLU A 23 -7.35 15.30 25.97
CA GLU A 23 -7.11 16.71 25.64
C GLU A 23 -8.09 17.27 24.59
N VAL A 24 -8.71 16.40 23.80
CA VAL A 24 -9.71 16.82 22.79
C VAL A 24 -10.93 17.46 23.44
N GLY A 25 -11.30 16.99 24.63
CA GLY A 25 -12.45 17.50 25.40
C GLY A 25 -13.81 17.16 24.78
N PRO A 26 -14.90 17.30 25.55
CA PRO A 26 -16.23 16.86 25.14
C PRO A 26 -16.83 17.66 23.97
N ASP A 27 -16.31 18.86 23.68
CA ASP A 27 -16.83 19.74 22.63
C ASP A 27 -16.65 19.17 21.22
N LEU A 28 -15.52 18.51 20.97
CA LEU A 28 -15.21 17.88 19.69
C LEU A 28 -15.46 16.36 19.71
N GLY A 29 -15.61 15.79 20.91
CA GLY A 29 -15.90 14.37 21.11
C GLY A 29 -14.71 13.60 21.68
N ARG A 30 -14.37 12.47 21.06
CA ARG A 30 -13.32 11.56 21.55
C ARG A 30 -12.44 11.12 20.39
N LEU A 31 -11.15 11.43 20.47
CA LEU A 31 -10.15 10.98 19.50
C LEU A 31 -9.38 9.78 20.05
N TYR A 32 -9.22 8.76 19.22
CA TYR A 32 -8.50 7.54 19.55
C TYR A 32 -7.32 7.32 18.61
N GLU A 33 -6.24 6.78 19.15
CA GLU A 33 -5.31 5.97 18.36
C GLU A 33 -6.10 4.83 17.73
N ALA A 34 -5.89 4.59 16.44
CA ALA A 34 -6.48 3.47 15.74
C ALA A 34 -5.46 2.76 14.87
N ARG A 35 -5.73 1.51 14.51
CA ARG A 35 -4.97 0.77 13.49
C ARG A 35 -5.92 0.14 12.50
N HIS A 36 -5.61 0.26 11.22
CA HIS A 36 -6.37 -0.45 10.20
C HIS A 36 -6.10 -1.95 10.29
N VAL A 37 -7.12 -2.76 10.55
CA VAL A 37 -7.00 -4.19 10.91
C VAL A 37 -6.26 -4.97 9.82
N ALA A 38 -6.57 -4.74 8.55
CA ALA A 38 -5.97 -5.52 7.45
C ALA A 38 -4.51 -5.12 7.15
N THR A 39 -4.12 -3.87 7.41
CA THR A 39 -2.81 -3.34 6.98
C THR A 39 -1.87 -3.06 8.15
N GLY A 40 -2.39 -2.99 9.37
CA GLY A 40 -1.66 -2.57 10.57
C GLY A 40 -1.22 -1.10 10.57
N ARG A 41 -1.63 -0.31 9.56
CA ARG A 41 -1.23 1.09 9.44
C ARG A 41 -1.85 1.92 10.58
N PRO A 42 -1.08 2.86 11.16
CA PRO A 42 -1.63 3.78 12.15
C PRO A 42 -2.70 4.65 11.51
N ALA A 43 -3.76 4.89 12.25
CA ALA A 43 -4.87 5.77 11.93
C ALA A 43 -5.30 6.51 13.21
N LEU A 44 -6.18 7.48 13.04
CA LEU A 44 -6.91 8.11 14.13
C LEU A 44 -8.40 7.89 13.89
N THR A 45 -9.16 7.73 14.95
CA THR A 45 -10.62 7.66 14.87
C THR A 45 -11.22 8.70 15.79
N LEU A 46 -11.90 9.67 15.20
CA LEU A 46 -12.69 10.66 15.92
C LEU A 46 -14.13 10.18 16.02
N LEU A 47 -14.64 10.13 17.24
CA LEU A 47 -16.06 9.96 17.52
C LEU A 47 -16.60 11.33 17.92
N PRO A 48 -17.37 12.01 17.06
CA PRO A 48 -17.95 13.32 17.37
C PRO A 48 -18.77 13.27 18.66
N GLY A 49 -18.71 14.36 19.43
CA GLY A 49 -19.53 14.54 20.63
C GLY A 49 -20.94 15.01 20.28
N GLU A 50 -21.85 14.94 21.26
CA GLU A 50 -23.25 15.40 21.10
C GLU A 50 -23.37 16.91 20.79
N ARG A 51 -22.30 17.68 21.05
CA ARG A 51 -22.22 19.12 20.79
C ARG A 51 -21.85 19.45 19.34
N VAL A 52 -21.49 18.46 18.53
CA VAL A 52 -21.26 18.65 17.09
C VAL A 52 -22.62 18.55 16.40
N GLU A 53 -23.19 19.70 16.06
CA GLU A 53 -24.58 19.83 15.58
C GLU A 53 -24.82 19.31 14.15
N TRP A 54 -23.76 18.93 13.44
CA TRP A 54 -23.83 18.49 12.05
C TRP A 54 -23.23 17.08 11.90
N THR A 55 -23.87 16.27 11.07
CA THR A 55 -23.41 14.93 10.69
C THR A 55 -23.57 14.76 9.18
N PRO A 56 -22.60 14.14 8.49
CA PRO A 56 -22.73 13.89 7.06
C PRO A 56 -23.95 13.01 6.76
N GLU A 57 -24.57 13.20 5.58
CA GLU A 57 -25.79 12.48 5.21
C GLU A 57 -25.56 10.98 4.97
N GLY A 58 -24.30 10.57 4.75
CA GLY A 58 -23.90 9.18 4.59
C GLY A 58 -22.40 8.98 4.75
N ASP A 59 -21.96 7.76 4.46
CA ASP A 59 -20.57 7.35 4.61
C ASP A 59 -19.66 8.00 3.55
N TRP A 60 -18.49 8.43 4.00
CA TRP A 60 -17.43 8.98 3.15
C TRP A 60 -16.17 8.15 3.30
N ALA A 61 -15.51 7.82 2.19
CA ALA A 61 -14.15 7.30 2.18
C ALA A 61 -13.25 8.25 1.41
N VAL A 62 -12.36 8.93 2.13
CA VAL A 62 -11.51 9.99 1.57
C VAL A 62 -10.06 9.75 1.98
N SER A 63 -9.16 9.94 1.01
CA SER A 63 -7.71 9.81 1.20
C SER A 63 -7.00 11.11 0.86
N LEU A 64 -6.20 11.62 1.80
CA LEU A 64 -5.32 12.77 1.63
C LEU A 64 -3.89 12.32 1.31
N PHE A 65 -3.30 12.91 0.27
CA PHE A 65 -1.94 12.60 -0.18
C PHE A 65 -1.11 13.88 -0.27
N TYR A 66 0.01 13.91 0.42
CA TYR A 66 1.03 14.94 0.24
C TYR A 66 2.19 14.36 -0.57
N LYS A 67 2.56 15.04 -1.67
CA LYS A 67 3.76 14.74 -2.46
C LYS A 67 4.77 15.85 -2.26
N ARG A 68 5.94 15.50 -1.70
CA ARG A 68 6.99 16.46 -1.35
C ARG A 68 7.63 17.07 -2.60
N GLU A 69 7.82 16.27 -3.64
CA GLU A 69 8.53 16.64 -4.87
C GLU A 69 7.79 17.73 -5.65
N SER A 70 6.45 17.67 -5.66
CA SER A 70 5.58 18.63 -6.32
C SER A 70 4.96 19.65 -5.37
N ALA A 71 5.28 19.59 -4.06
CA ALA A 71 4.65 20.38 -3.00
C ALA A 71 3.10 20.38 -3.09
N SER A 72 2.51 19.28 -3.57
CA SER A 72 1.09 19.20 -3.90
C SER A 72 0.34 18.37 -2.87
N VAL A 73 -0.82 18.87 -2.44
CA VAL A 73 -1.82 18.10 -1.68
C VAL A 73 -2.89 17.62 -2.65
N SER A 74 -3.20 16.34 -2.65
CA SER A 74 -4.31 15.76 -3.42
C SER A 74 -5.30 15.08 -2.49
N LEU A 75 -6.58 15.35 -2.69
CA LEU A 75 -7.67 14.66 -2.03
C LEU A 75 -8.31 13.71 -3.05
N ARG A 76 -8.44 12.43 -2.69
CA ARG A 76 -9.19 11.44 -3.46
C ARG A 76 -10.42 11.05 -2.67
N VAL A 77 -11.57 11.05 -3.34
CA VAL A 77 -12.83 10.51 -2.83
C VAL A 77 -12.99 9.12 -3.41
N ASP A 78 -12.92 8.11 -2.55
CA ASP A 78 -13.10 6.70 -2.89
C ASP A 78 -14.58 6.28 -2.75
N GLU A 79 -15.29 6.89 -1.80
CA GLU A 79 -16.72 6.70 -1.55
C GLU A 79 -17.37 8.02 -1.09
N ALA A 80 -18.58 8.30 -1.59
CA ALA A 80 -19.38 9.46 -1.20
C ALA A 80 -20.88 9.17 -1.37
N PRO A 81 -21.74 9.79 -0.55
CA PRO A 81 -23.19 9.61 -0.67
C PRO A 81 -23.73 10.20 -1.98
N PRO A 82 -24.90 9.74 -2.48
CA PRO A 82 -25.50 10.28 -3.72
C PRO A 82 -25.79 11.79 -3.69
N SER A 83 -26.05 12.33 -2.49
CA SER A 83 -26.31 13.75 -2.22
C SER A 83 -25.07 14.51 -1.76
N ALA A 84 -23.86 13.97 -1.99
CA ALA A 84 -22.60 14.53 -1.53
C ALA A 84 -22.45 16.03 -1.85
N ARG A 85 -22.27 16.84 -0.80
CA ARG A 85 -21.96 18.26 -0.90
C ARG A 85 -20.52 18.52 -0.50
N ALA A 86 -19.86 19.42 -1.23
CA ALA A 86 -18.50 19.85 -0.90
C ALA A 86 -18.40 20.46 0.51
N THR A 87 -19.49 21.07 1.01
CA THR A 87 -19.57 21.61 2.37
C THR A 87 -19.45 20.51 3.43
N GLU A 88 -20.13 19.37 3.26
CA GLU A 88 -20.02 18.26 4.21
C GLU A 88 -18.59 17.71 4.28
N LEU A 89 -17.93 17.56 3.13
CA LEU A 89 -16.52 17.16 3.09
C LEU A 89 -15.62 18.19 3.79
N ALA A 90 -15.83 19.48 3.53
CA ALA A 90 -15.08 20.55 4.19
C ALA A 90 -15.29 20.52 5.71
N ASP A 91 -16.53 20.31 6.17
CA ASP A 91 -16.86 20.24 7.58
C ASP A 91 -16.18 19.02 8.24
N ILE A 92 -16.11 17.86 7.56
CA ILE A 92 -15.38 16.67 8.05
C ILE A 92 -13.90 16.99 8.26
N LEU A 93 -13.28 17.70 7.29
CA LEU A 93 -11.89 18.10 7.37
C LEU A 93 -11.65 19.10 8.49
N VAL A 94 -12.54 20.09 8.67
CA VAL A 94 -12.46 21.09 9.74
C VAL A 94 -12.59 20.44 11.11
N LEU A 95 -13.54 19.53 11.29
CA LEU A 95 -13.72 18.81 12.55
C LEU A 95 -12.50 17.94 12.89
N THR A 96 -11.93 17.28 11.87
CA THR A 96 -10.73 16.46 12.04
C THR A 96 -9.51 17.33 12.38
N ASP A 97 -9.29 18.44 11.69
CA ASP A 97 -8.23 19.42 12.00
C ASP A 97 -8.36 19.94 13.45
N ALA A 98 -9.57 20.35 13.84
CA ALA A 98 -9.84 20.85 15.18
C ALA A 98 -9.50 19.81 16.26
N ALA A 99 -9.86 18.54 16.05
CA ALA A 99 -9.54 17.47 16.99
C ALA A 99 -8.05 17.17 17.05
N VAL A 100 -7.37 17.13 15.90
CA VAL A 100 -5.91 16.86 15.83
C VAL A 100 -5.10 17.98 16.47
N ARG A 101 -5.48 19.25 16.28
CA ARG A 101 -4.79 20.39 16.92
C ARG A 101 -4.82 20.35 18.44
N ARG A 102 -5.82 19.72 19.05
CA ARG A 102 -5.86 19.57 20.53
C ARG A 102 -4.82 18.61 21.08
N VAL A 103 -4.24 17.77 20.21
CA VAL A 103 -3.31 16.70 20.60
C VAL A 103 -1.99 16.76 19.84
N GLU A 104 -1.78 17.79 19.01
CA GLU A 104 -0.61 17.89 18.13
C GLU A 104 0.72 17.94 18.89
N ASP A 105 0.71 18.56 20.07
CA ASP A 105 1.86 18.64 20.97
C ASP A 105 2.07 17.38 21.82
N ASN A 106 1.13 16.41 21.78
CA ASN A 106 1.28 15.18 22.54
C ASN A 106 2.29 14.25 21.82
N PRO A 107 3.46 13.94 22.43
CA PRO A 107 4.51 13.13 21.79
C PRO A 107 4.04 11.72 21.44
N ARG A 108 3.01 11.22 22.13
CA ARG A 108 2.40 9.92 21.87
C ARG A 108 1.74 9.89 20.49
N LEU A 109 1.10 10.99 20.07
CA LEU A 109 0.51 11.08 18.74
C LEU A 109 1.56 10.95 17.65
N SER A 110 2.65 11.71 17.74
CA SER A 110 3.74 11.61 16.77
C SER A 110 4.35 10.21 16.75
N ALA A 111 4.55 9.60 17.92
CA ALA A 111 5.05 8.22 18.03
C ALA A 111 4.09 7.21 17.37
N HIS A 112 2.77 7.33 17.58
CA HIS A 112 1.77 6.46 16.96
C HIS A 112 1.74 6.62 15.43
N LEU A 113 1.72 7.85 14.92
CA LEU A 113 1.76 8.10 13.48
C LEU A 113 3.06 7.58 12.82
N ALA A 114 4.18 7.65 13.54
CA ALA A 114 5.47 7.11 13.11
C ALA A 114 5.61 5.60 13.32
N SER A 115 4.72 4.97 14.11
CA SER A 115 4.73 3.55 14.47
C SER A 115 4.29 2.62 13.32
N GLY A 116 4.82 2.86 12.12
CA GLY A 116 4.69 1.97 10.97
C GLY A 116 4.83 0.51 11.39
N ARG A 117 4.14 -0.38 10.66
CA ARG A 117 3.85 -1.79 10.99
C ARG A 117 4.76 -2.33 12.11
N PRO A 118 4.22 -2.69 13.30
CA PRO A 118 5.07 -3.19 14.37
C PRO A 118 5.95 -4.30 13.79
N PRO A 119 7.26 -4.32 14.10
CA PRO A 119 8.12 -5.39 13.63
C PRO A 119 7.41 -6.69 14.01
N ARG A 120 7.18 -7.56 13.01
CA ARG A 120 6.70 -8.93 13.26
C ARG A 120 7.49 -9.42 14.47
N PRO A 121 6.86 -9.94 15.53
CA PRO A 121 7.61 -10.41 16.68
C PRO A 121 8.61 -11.42 16.12
N TRP A 122 9.89 -11.02 16.06
CA TRP A 122 10.96 -11.95 15.85
C TRP A 122 10.75 -12.93 16.98
N CYS A 123 10.45 -14.20 16.65
CA CYS A 123 10.50 -15.27 17.61
C CYS A 123 11.77 -15.03 18.41
N THR A 124 11.60 -14.60 19.66
CA THR A 124 12.68 -14.48 20.63
C THR A 124 13.34 -15.84 20.58
N ARG A 125 14.49 -15.92 19.92
CA ARG A 125 15.32 -17.11 19.94
C ARG A 125 15.57 -17.33 21.43
N LEU A 126 14.93 -18.35 22.00
CA LEU A 126 15.33 -18.88 23.29
C LEU A 126 16.82 -19.16 23.15
N MET A 127 17.65 -18.31 23.75
CA MET A 127 19.04 -18.65 24.00
C MET A 127 18.99 -19.68 25.12
N PRO A 128 19.32 -20.96 24.89
CA PRO A 128 19.54 -21.87 26.00
C PRO A 128 20.79 -21.37 26.73
N ALA A 129 20.64 -21.04 28.01
CA ALA A 129 21.76 -20.82 28.89
C ALA A 129 22.56 -22.12 28.99
N LEU A 130 23.75 -22.17 28.39
CA LEU A 130 24.68 -23.29 28.56
C LEU A 130 25.35 -23.15 29.94
N ALA A 131 24.69 -23.72 30.95
CA ALA A 131 25.39 -24.21 32.13
C ALA A 131 26.18 -25.46 31.71
N GLY A 132 27.49 -25.44 31.97
CA GLY A 132 28.41 -26.49 31.54
C GLY A 132 28.17 -27.84 32.21
N LEU A 133 28.62 -28.89 31.55
CA LEU A 133 29.19 -30.10 32.15
C LEU A 133 29.91 -30.89 31.05
N ALA A 134 31.16 -31.25 31.33
CA ALA A 134 32.00 -32.09 30.50
C ALA A 134 31.70 -33.57 30.77
N SER A 135 31.54 -34.40 29.72
CA SER A 135 31.70 -35.86 29.83
C SER A 135 32.01 -36.51 28.47
N VAL A 136 33.30 -36.83 28.34
CA VAL A 136 34.01 -37.94 27.66
C VAL A 136 33.19 -39.09 27.00
N SER A 137 33.70 -39.50 25.83
CA SER A 137 33.86 -40.87 25.25
C SER A 137 32.89 -41.51 24.21
N LEU A 138 33.50 -41.76 23.02
CA LEU A 138 33.61 -43.01 22.22
C LEU A 138 32.39 -43.73 21.59
N SER A 139 32.26 -43.48 20.27
CA SER A 139 32.34 -44.43 19.13
C SER A 139 31.18 -45.39 18.72
N PHE A 140 30.81 -45.21 17.43
CA PHE A 140 30.58 -46.18 16.31
C PHE A 140 29.32 -47.07 16.21
N GLY A 141 28.76 -47.12 14.98
CA GLY A 141 27.93 -48.23 14.47
C GLY A 141 26.57 -47.80 13.86
N VAL A 142 26.50 -47.31 12.62
CA VAL A 142 26.16 -48.06 11.38
C VAL A 142 24.65 -48.37 11.18
N TRP A 143 24.10 -47.68 10.16
CA TRP A 143 22.95 -47.95 9.26
C TRP A 143 21.75 -48.80 9.70
N LEU A 144 20.57 -48.18 9.60
CA LEU A 144 19.50 -48.67 8.73
C LEU A 144 18.87 -47.51 7.94
N TYR A 145 18.99 -47.60 6.62
CA TYR A 145 18.17 -46.91 5.62
C TYR A 145 16.70 -47.27 5.80
N ALA A 146 15.83 -46.26 5.82
CA ALA A 146 14.52 -46.33 5.17
C ALA A 146 13.85 -44.94 5.13
N THR A 147 13.94 -44.35 3.94
CA THR A 147 12.89 -43.56 3.28
C THR A 147 12.41 -42.25 3.93
N SER A 148 13.06 -41.15 3.56
CA SER A 148 12.38 -40.18 2.69
C SER A 148 13.41 -39.44 1.86
N ASP A 149 13.62 -40.04 0.70
CA ASP A 149 14.41 -39.58 -0.41
C ASP A 149 13.83 -38.28 -0.97
N SER A 150 14.74 -37.36 -1.28
CA SER A 150 14.70 -36.43 -2.41
C SER A 150 13.37 -35.79 -2.82
N ARG A 151 13.35 -34.45 -2.79
CA ARG A 151 13.62 -33.67 -4.03
C ARG A 151 13.56 -32.16 -3.78
N CYS A 152 14.74 -31.53 -3.77
CA CYS A 152 14.91 -30.28 -4.48
C CYS A 152 14.76 -30.60 -5.98
N GLN A 153 13.56 -30.40 -6.53
CA GLN A 153 13.30 -30.10 -7.94
C GLN A 153 11.79 -30.08 -8.18
N PRO A 154 11.33 -29.49 -9.29
CA PRO A 154 11.80 -28.32 -10.01
C PRO A 154 10.76 -27.21 -9.87
N LEU A 155 11.06 -26.02 -10.41
CA LEU A 155 10.02 -25.11 -10.85
C LEU A 155 8.96 -25.93 -11.59
N ALA A 156 7.75 -25.99 -11.05
CA ALA A 156 6.60 -26.24 -11.90
C ALA A 156 6.70 -25.19 -13.02
N PRO A 157 6.54 -25.57 -14.29
CA PRO A 157 6.52 -24.59 -15.35
C PRO A 157 5.47 -23.58 -14.93
N VAL A 158 5.89 -22.32 -14.77
CA VAL A 158 4.96 -21.24 -15.05
C VAL A 158 4.42 -21.63 -16.40
N VAL A 159 3.16 -22.05 -16.42
CA VAL A 159 2.39 -22.10 -17.64
C VAL A 159 2.60 -20.69 -18.16
N VAL A 160 3.48 -20.58 -19.15
CA VAL A 160 3.52 -19.46 -20.05
C VAL A 160 2.15 -19.55 -20.67
N SER A 161 1.16 -18.98 -19.99
CA SER A 161 0.10 -18.31 -20.69
C SER A 161 0.87 -17.27 -21.45
N GLU A 162 1.25 -17.63 -22.67
CA GLU A 162 1.31 -16.68 -23.76
C GLU A 162 0.01 -15.90 -23.60
N ALA A 163 0.10 -14.76 -22.92
CA ALA A 163 -0.91 -13.75 -23.03
C ALA A 163 -1.06 -13.59 -24.55
N PRO A 164 -2.24 -13.90 -25.10
CA PRO A 164 -2.40 -13.90 -26.54
C PRO A 164 -1.90 -12.56 -27.03
N SER A 165 -0.99 -12.59 -28.01
CA SER A 165 -0.38 -11.41 -28.64
C SER A 165 -1.39 -10.46 -29.27
N GLU A 166 -2.68 -10.80 -29.19
CA GLU A 166 -3.82 -10.03 -29.64
C GLU A 166 -4.45 -9.16 -28.55
N ALA A 167 -4.04 -9.30 -27.28
CA ALA A 167 -4.59 -8.50 -26.20
C ALA A 167 -4.03 -7.05 -26.19
N ASP A 168 -4.92 -6.10 -25.92
CA ASP A 168 -4.55 -4.69 -25.70
C ASP A 168 -3.85 -4.52 -24.35
N ALA A 169 -2.89 -3.59 -24.28
CA ALA A 169 -2.23 -3.23 -23.03
C ALA A 169 -3.25 -2.72 -21.98
N PRO A 170 -3.15 -3.13 -20.71
CA PRO A 170 -4.12 -2.77 -19.66
C PRO A 170 -4.11 -1.27 -19.33
N LEU A 171 -2.99 -0.59 -19.55
CA LEU A 171 -2.88 0.86 -19.51
C LEU A 171 -1.76 1.28 -20.46
N LEU A 172 -2.06 2.22 -21.35
CA LEU A 172 -1.06 2.90 -22.15
C LEU A 172 -0.76 4.27 -21.55
N SER A 173 0.49 4.72 -21.69
CA SER A 173 0.86 6.10 -21.36
C SER A 173 0.29 7.09 -22.39
N ASN A 174 -1.02 7.30 -22.36
CA ASN A 174 -1.77 8.43 -22.93
C ASN A 174 -3.03 8.58 -22.06
N SER A 175 -2.96 9.48 -21.09
CA SER A 175 -3.95 9.80 -20.07
C SER A 175 -5.41 9.41 -20.34
N GLU A 176 -5.83 8.24 -19.84
CA GLU A 176 -7.15 7.95 -19.25
C GLU A 176 -7.06 6.60 -18.51
N SER A 177 -7.63 6.46 -17.31
CA SER A 177 -7.46 5.28 -16.46
C SER A 177 -8.66 4.34 -16.51
N PRO A 178 -8.49 3.07 -16.91
CA PRO A 178 -9.30 1.96 -16.43
C PRO A 178 -8.66 1.36 -15.17
N VAL A 179 -9.48 0.80 -14.28
CA VAL A 179 -9.06 0.06 -13.08
C VAL A 179 -9.02 -1.44 -13.39
N PRO A 180 -7.88 -2.13 -13.20
CA PRO A 180 -7.87 -3.59 -13.08
C PRO A 180 -7.40 -4.05 -11.69
N ARG A 181 -7.84 -5.24 -11.31
CA ARG A 181 -7.58 -5.95 -10.04
C ARG A 181 -6.65 -7.15 -10.32
N THR A 182 -5.33 -7.01 -10.18
CA THR A 182 -4.36 -8.13 -10.17
C THR A 182 -2.96 -7.61 -9.89
N LEU A 183 -2.25 -8.19 -8.93
CA LEU A 183 -0.81 -7.97 -8.71
C LEU A 183 -0.06 -8.00 -10.06
N ALA A 184 0.84 -7.03 -10.26
CA ALA A 184 1.60 -6.77 -11.49
C ALA A 184 1.89 -8.01 -12.36
N TYR A 185 1.73 -7.84 -13.67
CA TYR A 185 1.90 -8.92 -14.64
C TYR A 185 3.36 -9.01 -15.12
N PRO A 186 3.84 -10.21 -15.51
CA PRO A 186 5.17 -10.34 -16.11
C PRO A 186 5.23 -9.66 -17.48
N LEU A 187 6.39 -9.08 -17.83
CA LEU A 187 6.57 -8.41 -19.12
C LEU A 187 6.37 -9.41 -20.30
N PRO A 188 5.51 -9.08 -21.29
CA PRO A 188 5.14 -10.02 -22.36
C PRO A 188 6.30 -10.29 -23.33
N ALA A 189 6.30 -11.49 -23.95
CA ALA A 189 7.35 -11.89 -24.89
C ALA A 189 7.36 -11.11 -26.22
N LYS A 190 6.24 -10.45 -26.55
CA LYS A 190 6.08 -9.58 -27.72
C LYS A 190 5.35 -8.30 -27.30
N PRO A 191 5.49 -7.18 -28.03
CA PRO A 191 4.79 -5.94 -27.71
C PRO A 191 3.28 -6.13 -27.81
N PHE A 192 2.52 -5.40 -26.99
CA PHE A 192 1.07 -5.35 -27.15
C PHE A 192 0.70 -4.72 -28.49
N ARG A 193 -0.48 -5.05 -29.02
CA ARG A 193 -0.96 -4.53 -30.31
C ARG A 193 -0.97 -2.99 -30.39
N ASN A 194 -1.30 -2.36 -29.27
CA ASN A 194 -1.43 -0.91 -29.10
C ASN A 194 -0.16 -0.25 -28.50
N GLN A 195 0.92 -1.02 -28.33
CA GLN A 195 2.21 -0.53 -27.85
C GLN A 195 3.11 -0.08 -29.02
N ALA A 196 3.89 0.98 -28.81
CA ALA A 196 4.94 1.38 -29.71
C ALA A 196 6.00 0.27 -29.81
N ALA A 197 6.27 -0.19 -31.02
CA ALA A 197 7.39 -1.08 -31.30
C ALA A 197 8.69 -0.29 -31.48
N ALA A 198 9.82 -0.97 -31.35
CA ALA A 198 11.12 -0.43 -31.69
C ALA A 198 11.13 0.18 -33.12
N PRO A 199 11.90 1.26 -33.35
CA PRO A 199 12.86 1.90 -32.44
C PRO A 199 12.22 2.83 -31.40
N CYS A 200 12.69 2.71 -30.16
CA CYS A 200 12.28 3.55 -29.02
C CYS A 200 13.05 4.88 -29.00
N LYS A 201 12.57 5.85 -28.23
CA LYS A 201 13.16 7.20 -28.12
C LYS A 201 13.93 7.37 -26.80
N PRO A 202 15.27 7.23 -26.79
CA PRO A 202 16.06 7.42 -25.57
C PRO A 202 15.93 8.84 -25.01
N GLN A 203 15.67 9.84 -25.85
CA GLN A 203 15.51 11.24 -25.41
C GLN A 203 14.31 11.49 -24.48
N VAL A 204 13.39 10.53 -24.35
CA VAL A 204 12.25 10.58 -23.43
C VAL A 204 12.23 9.35 -22.51
N ASP A 205 13.41 8.79 -22.23
CA ASP A 205 13.62 7.65 -21.34
C ASP A 205 12.88 6.35 -21.74
N GLU A 206 12.54 6.20 -23.03
CA GLU A 206 12.00 4.95 -23.55
C GLU A 206 13.11 3.90 -23.73
N VAL A 207 12.90 2.72 -23.16
CA VAL A 207 13.77 1.56 -23.32
C VAL A 207 13.08 0.48 -24.16
N GLU A 208 13.87 -0.20 -24.99
CA GLU A 208 13.40 -1.34 -25.75
C GLU A 208 13.49 -2.62 -24.92
N ILE A 209 12.37 -3.30 -24.73
CA ILE A 209 12.31 -4.62 -24.08
C ILE A 209 11.34 -5.48 -24.89
N ASN A 210 11.81 -6.66 -25.32
CA ASN A 210 11.05 -7.60 -26.15
C ASN A 210 10.44 -6.96 -27.42
N GLY A 211 11.17 -6.02 -28.05
CA GLY A 211 10.76 -5.31 -29.27
C GLY A 211 9.73 -4.19 -29.06
N GLY A 212 9.33 -3.93 -27.80
CA GLY A 212 8.36 -2.89 -27.44
C GLY A 212 9.03 -1.76 -26.67
N CYS A 213 8.43 -0.58 -26.71
CA CYS A 213 8.92 0.59 -25.98
C CYS A 213 8.26 0.69 -24.61
N TRP A 214 9.08 0.91 -23.59
CA TRP A 214 8.70 0.93 -22.20
C TRP A 214 9.29 2.14 -21.49
N LEU A 215 8.59 2.64 -20.47
CA LEU A 215 9.11 3.64 -19.54
C LEU A 215 9.36 2.98 -18.20
N ALA A 216 10.60 3.11 -17.69
CA ALA A 216 10.93 2.65 -16.35
C ALA A 216 10.30 3.57 -15.30
N VAL A 217 9.60 3.00 -14.34
CA VAL A 217 9.07 3.74 -13.19
C VAL A 217 10.09 3.65 -12.06
N LYS A 218 10.37 4.78 -11.39
CA LYS A 218 11.25 4.84 -10.21
C LYS A 218 10.57 4.23 -8.98
N ARG A 219 10.29 2.92 -9.05
CA ARG A 219 9.66 2.10 -8.03
C ARG A 219 10.23 0.69 -8.12
N SER A 220 10.66 0.16 -6.98
CA SER A 220 10.93 -1.27 -6.82
C SER A 220 9.64 -2.03 -6.50
N PRO A 221 9.54 -3.33 -6.83
CA PRO A 221 8.37 -4.15 -6.51
C PRO A 221 7.89 -3.99 -5.06
N PRO A 222 6.58 -4.06 -4.79
CA PRO A 222 5.52 -4.49 -5.72
C PRO A 222 5.12 -3.41 -6.74
N CYS A 223 5.09 -3.80 -8.02
CA CYS A 223 4.61 -2.97 -9.11
C CYS A 223 3.07 -2.84 -9.05
N LEU A 224 2.51 -1.79 -9.67
CA LEU A 224 1.05 -1.67 -9.79
C LEU A 224 0.52 -2.68 -10.80
N ASP A 225 -0.77 -2.99 -10.70
CA ASP A 225 -1.51 -3.92 -11.56
C ASP A 225 -1.42 -3.57 -13.06
N VAL A 226 -1.21 -2.28 -13.36
CA VAL A 226 -1.07 -1.73 -14.72
C VAL A 226 0.39 -1.64 -15.20
N GLN A 227 1.33 -2.14 -14.41
CA GLN A 227 2.77 -2.11 -14.69
C GLN A 227 3.29 -3.52 -14.90
N ALA A 228 4.19 -3.68 -15.86
CA ALA A 228 4.92 -4.90 -16.05
C ALA A 228 6.12 -4.94 -15.09
N GLU A 229 6.31 -6.03 -14.36
CA GLU A 229 7.56 -6.27 -13.62
C GLU A 229 8.58 -6.96 -14.52
N TYR A 230 9.78 -6.39 -14.61
CA TYR A 230 10.91 -6.99 -15.32
C TYR A 230 12.23 -6.72 -14.60
N GLN A 231 12.97 -7.78 -14.26
CA GLN A 231 14.24 -7.73 -13.54
C GLN A 231 14.21 -6.85 -12.27
N GLY A 232 13.12 -6.93 -11.49
CA GLY A 232 12.95 -6.14 -10.26
C GLY A 232 12.70 -4.65 -10.48
N THR A 233 12.29 -4.25 -11.69
CA THR A 233 11.89 -2.88 -12.05
C THR A 233 10.49 -2.88 -12.67
N CYS A 234 9.72 -1.83 -12.39
CA CYS A 234 8.36 -1.66 -12.93
C CYS A 234 8.38 -0.84 -14.22
N TYR A 235 7.66 -1.29 -15.25
CA TYR A 235 7.60 -0.65 -16.55
C TYR A 235 6.16 -0.36 -16.99
N VAL A 236 5.97 0.72 -17.74
CA VAL A 236 4.69 1.05 -18.40
C VAL A 236 4.89 1.00 -19.91
N PRO A 237 4.01 0.36 -20.69
CA PRO A 237 4.13 0.31 -22.14
C PRO A 237 3.80 1.68 -22.76
N VAL A 238 4.61 2.08 -23.74
CA VAL A 238 4.43 3.32 -24.50
C VAL A 238 3.37 3.09 -25.57
N SER A 239 2.40 4.00 -25.71
CA SER A 239 1.40 3.92 -26.78
C SER A 239 2.02 4.06 -28.16
N LYS A 240 1.52 3.29 -29.13
CA LYS A 240 1.82 3.49 -30.55
C LYS A 240 1.34 4.85 -31.06
N ASP A 241 0.25 5.38 -30.48
CA ASP A 241 -0.36 6.65 -30.82
C ASP A 241 0.30 7.78 -30.01
N ARG A 242 1.50 8.20 -30.38
CA ARG A 242 2.37 9.09 -29.59
C ARG A 242 1.90 10.54 -29.35
N GLY A 243 0.62 10.86 -29.60
CA GLY A 243 0.04 12.20 -29.43
C GLY A 243 0.69 13.25 -30.34
N ARG A 244 -0.10 13.88 -31.21
CA ARG A 244 0.39 15.08 -31.91
C ARG A 244 0.58 16.19 -30.86
N PRO A 245 1.75 16.85 -30.75
CA PRO A 245 1.88 17.98 -29.85
C PRO A 245 0.85 19.07 -30.23
N PRO A 246 0.22 19.74 -29.26
CA PRO A 246 -0.69 20.83 -29.57
C PRO A 246 0.06 21.90 -30.35
N GLN A 247 -0.37 22.18 -31.58
CA GLN A 247 0.15 23.30 -32.33
C GLN A 247 -0.36 24.57 -31.64
N SER A 248 0.55 25.39 -31.13
CA SER A 248 0.23 26.64 -30.41
C SER A 248 -0.83 27.45 -31.14
N ALA A 249 -1.86 27.89 -30.41
CA ALA A 249 -2.69 29.00 -30.85
C ALA A 249 -1.81 30.26 -30.89
N GLN A 250 -1.63 30.83 -32.08
CA GLN A 250 -1.00 32.13 -32.25
C GLN A 250 -1.94 33.26 -31.76
N PRO A 251 -1.36 34.39 -31.31
CA PRO A 251 -2.00 35.38 -30.44
C PRO A 251 -3.15 36.16 -31.06
#